data_AF-A0AAW2L8E0-F1
#
_entry.id   AF-A0AAW2L8E0-F1
#
_cell.length_a   1.000
_cell.length_b   1.000
_cell.length_c   1.000
_cell.angle_alpha   90.00
_cell.angle_beta   90.00
_cell.angle_gamma   90.00
#
_symmetry.space_group_name_H-M   'P 1'
#
loop_
_entity.id
_entity.type
_entity.pdbx_description
1 polymer ?
#
loop_
_entity_poly.entity_id
_entity_poly.type
_entity_poly.pdbx_seq_one_letter_code
_entity_poly.pdbx_strand_id
1 'polypeptide(L)'
;MPMGYQPPKFQQFDGKSNPKQHVAHFIETCNNAGTYDHHLVKKFVQSLKGNAFDWYIDLEAGSIDGWEQLEQEFLNRFYSTRRTVSMVELTNSHKWKEEPIIDYINRWRNLNCKD
;
A
#
# COMPACT_ATOMS: atom_id res chain seq x y z
N MET A 1 -9.69 -14.30 -29.80
CA MET A 1 -10.29 -13.56 -28.66
C MET A 1 -11.55 -12.86 -29.16
N PRO A 2 -12.66 -12.79 -28.40
CA PRO A 2 -13.86 -12.08 -28.85
C PRO A 2 -13.58 -10.58 -29.00
N MET A 3 -14.13 -9.97 -30.05
CA MET A 3 -14.05 -8.52 -30.27
C MET A 3 -14.78 -7.81 -29.12
N GLY A 4 -14.05 -7.00 -28.36
CA GLY A 4 -14.60 -6.21 -27.25
C GLY A 4 -14.20 -6.65 -25.84
N TYR A 5 -13.34 -7.66 -25.68
CA TYR A 5 -12.77 -7.98 -24.37
C TYR A 5 -11.84 -6.84 -23.91
N GLN A 6 -12.36 -5.99 -23.02
CA GLN A 6 -11.51 -5.09 -22.25
C GLN A 6 -11.08 -5.83 -20.98
N PRO A 7 -9.78 -6.10 -20.80
CA PRO A 7 -9.32 -6.67 -19.54
C PRO A 7 -9.73 -5.72 -18.39
N PRO A 8 -10.18 -6.26 -17.25
CA PRO A 8 -10.50 -5.44 -16.10
C PRO A 8 -9.29 -4.57 -15.76
N LYS A 9 -9.50 -3.24 -15.77
CA LYS A 9 -8.44 -2.29 -15.45
C LYS A 9 -8.23 -2.29 -13.95
N PHE A 10 -7.16 -2.93 -13.50
CA PHE A 10 -6.72 -2.81 -12.12
C PHE A 10 -6.20 -1.41 -11.86
N GLN A 11 -6.53 -0.86 -10.69
CA GLN A 11 -5.85 0.31 -10.18
C GLN A 11 -4.35 0.00 -10.09
N GLN A 12 -3.52 0.92 -10.57
CA GLN A 12 -2.07 0.73 -10.57
C GLN A 12 -1.48 1.19 -9.24
N PHE A 13 -0.60 0.37 -8.65
CA PHE A 13 0.10 0.66 -7.40
C PHE A 13 1.57 0.97 -7.66
N ASP A 14 2.03 2.14 -7.24
CA ASP A 14 3.40 2.64 -7.43
C ASP A 14 4.27 2.60 -6.17
N GLY A 15 3.74 2.07 -5.07
CA GLY A 15 4.41 2.06 -3.77
C GLY A 15 4.07 3.24 -2.85
N LYS A 16 3.30 4.25 -3.31
CA LYS A 16 3.03 5.47 -2.52
C LYS A 16 1.68 5.47 -1.82
N SER A 17 0.67 4.83 -2.41
CA SER A 17 -0.67 4.75 -1.82
C SER A 17 -0.74 3.68 -0.71
N ASN A 18 -1.89 3.55 -0.04
CA ASN A 18 -2.04 2.61 1.06
C ASN A 18 -2.04 1.16 0.53
N PRO A 19 -1.04 0.33 0.91
CA PRO A 19 -0.93 -1.04 0.39
C PRO A 19 -2.14 -1.92 0.76
N LYS A 20 -2.69 -1.75 1.97
CA LYS A 20 -3.88 -2.50 2.42
C LYS A 20 -5.13 -2.17 1.61
N GLN A 21 -5.32 -0.90 1.27
CA GLN A 21 -6.45 -0.48 0.44
C GLN A 21 -6.31 -1.02 -0.98
N HIS A 22 -5.09 -1.00 -1.53
CA HIS A 22 -4.81 -1.58 -2.84
C HIS A 22 -5.16 -3.07 -2.91
N VAL A 23 -4.70 -3.84 -1.91
CA VAL A 23 -5.02 -5.28 -1.80
C VAL A 23 -6.53 -5.51 -1.69
N ALA A 24 -7.23 -4.76 -0.83
CA ALA A 24 -8.68 -4.89 -0.68
C ALA A 24 -9.44 -4.64 -1.99
N HIS A 25 -9.12 -3.56 -2.71
CA HIS A 25 -9.73 -3.27 -4.01
C HIS A 25 -9.40 -4.31 -5.07
N PHE A 26 -8.18 -4.85 -5.05
CA PHE A 26 -7.78 -5.91 -5.96
C PHE A 26 -8.61 -7.19 -5.74
N ILE A 27 -8.78 -7.61 -4.48
CA ILE A 27 -9.60 -8.78 -4.11
C ILE A 27 -11.06 -8.57 -4.51
N GLU A 28 -11.64 -7.41 -4.20
CA GLU A 28 -13.01 -7.06 -4.60
C GLU A 28 -13.19 -7.15 -6.13
N THR A 29 -12.23 -6.62 -6.90
CA THR A 29 -12.24 -6.69 -8.36
C THR A 29 -12.16 -8.13 -8.87
N CYS A 30 -11.32 -8.98 -8.25
CA CYS A 30 -11.19 -10.38 -8.63
C CYS A 30 -12.42 -11.21 -8.29
N ASN A 31 -13.05 -10.95 -7.14
CA ASN A 31 -14.29 -11.57 -6.71
C ASN A 31 -15.43 -11.24 -7.68
N ASN A 32 -15.57 -9.97 -8.07
CA ASN A 32 -16.56 -9.53 -9.05
C ASN A 32 -16.35 -10.16 -10.44
N ALA A 33 -15.10 -10.47 -10.79
CA ALA A 33 -14.74 -11.13 -12.04
C ALA A 33 -14.77 -12.67 -11.97
N GLY A 34 -15.12 -13.27 -10.82
CA GLY A 34 -15.12 -14.74 -10.63
C GLY A 34 -13.74 -15.38 -10.81
N THR A 35 -12.66 -14.66 -10.53
CA THR A 35 -11.29 -15.17 -10.65
C THR A 35 -10.82 -15.79 -9.33
N TYR A 36 -10.30 -17.02 -9.38
CA TYR A 36 -9.82 -17.76 -8.21
C TYR A 36 -8.28 -17.93 -8.15
N ASP A 37 -7.81 -18.12 -6.91
CA ASP A 37 -6.43 -18.20 -6.36
C ASP A 37 -5.24 -18.23 -7.32
N HIS A 38 -5.13 -19.24 -8.20
CA HIS A 38 -3.92 -19.42 -9.01
C HIS A 38 -3.63 -18.25 -9.97
N HIS A 39 -4.66 -17.49 -10.35
CA HIS A 39 -4.51 -16.32 -11.23
C HIS A 39 -4.27 -15.01 -10.47
N LEU A 40 -4.47 -14.99 -9.15
CA LEU A 40 -4.37 -13.76 -8.36
C LEU A 40 -2.95 -13.20 -8.39
N VAL A 41 -1.92 -14.04 -8.23
CA VAL A 41 -0.52 -13.61 -8.33
C VAL A 41 -0.25 -12.92 -9.66
N LYS A 42 -0.59 -13.57 -10.78
CA LYS A 42 -0.34 -13.03 -12.13
C LYS A 42 -1.08 -11.71 -12.37
N LYS A 43 -2.33 -11.61 -11.92
CA LYS A 43 -3.14 -10.38 -12.06
C LYS A 43 -2.65 -9.27 -11.14
N PHE A 44 -2.19 -9.61 -9.94
CA PHE A 44 -1.68 -8.62 -9.01
C PHE A 44 -0.41 -7.98 -9.52
N VAL A 45 0.51 -8.76 -10.10
CA VAL A 45 1.71 -8.24 -10.75
C VAL A 45 1.36 -7.23 -11.85
N GLN A 46 0.29 -7.47 -12.62
CA GLN A 46 -0.21 -6.52 -13.62
C GLN A 46 -0.77 -5.22 -13.02
N SER A 47 -1.10 -5.22 -11.72
CA SER A 47 -1.52 -4.02 -10.99
C SER A 47 -0.35 -3.21 -10.43
N LEU A 48 0.89 -3.72 -10.47
CA LEU A 48 2.07 -3.05 -9.95
C LEU A 48 2.75 -2.21 -11.04
N LYS A 49 3.32 -1.06 -10.64
CA LYS A 49 4.16 -0.22 -11.50
C LYS A 49 5.32 0.41 -10.72
N GLY A 50 6.35 0.85 -11.46
CA GLY A 50 7.51 1.53 -10.88
C GLY A 50 8.13 0.73 -9.73
N ASN A 51 8.43 1.41 -8.62
CA ASN A 51 9.08 0.81 -7.45
C ASN A 51 8.37 -0.44 -6.90
N ALA A 52 7.04 -0.55 -7.05
CA ALA A 52 6.33 -1.75 -6.63
C ALA A 52 6.55 -2.93 -7.57
N PHE A 53 6.67 -2.67 -8.86
CA PHE A 53 7.00 -3.70 -9.86
C PHE A 53 8.48 -4.09 -9.76
N ASP A 54 9.38 -3.12 -9.57
CA ASP A 54 10.81 -3.38 -9.37
C ASP A 54 11.04 -4.32 -8.18
N TRP A 55 10.36 -4.05 -7.05
CA TRP A 55 10.39 -4.95 -5.89
C TRP A 55 9.98 -6.38 -6.23
N TYR A 56 8.95 -6.57 -7.06
CA TYR A 56 8.49 -7.91 -7.43
C TYR A 56 9.52 -8.64 -8.29
N ILE A 57 10.21 -7.94 -9.20
CA ILE A 57 11.28 -8.50 -10.04
C ILE A 57 12.51 -8.90 -9.21
N ASP A 58 12.78 -8.17 -8.13
CA ASP A 58 13.90 -8.44 -7.21
C ASP A 58 13.63 -9.63 -6.26
N LEU A 59 12.42 -10.19 -6.24
CA LEU A 59 12.11 -11.37 -5.42
C LEU A 59 12.84 -12.60 -5.93
N GLU A 60 13.32 -13.43 -5.00
CA GLU A 60 14.00 -14.68 -5.33
C GLU A 60 13.05 -15.63 -6.07
N ALA A 61 13.53 -16.28 -7.13
CA ALA A 61 12.71 -17.21 -7.91
C ALA A 61 12.24 -18.37 -7.01
N GLY A 62 10.93 -18.61 -6.97
CA GLY A 62 10.33 -19.63 -6.09
C GLY A 62 10.10 -19.18 -4.65
N SER A 63 10.34 -17.90 -4.33
CA SER A 63 10.00 -17.33 -3.01
C SER A 63 8.49 -17.08 -2.79
N ILE A 64 7.69 -17.18 -3.85
CA ILE A 64 6.23 -17.02 -3.79
C ILE A 64 5.58 -18.29 -4.33
N ASP A 65 4.98 -19.05 -3.42
CA ASP A 65 4.21 -20.26 -3.75
C ASP A 65 2.74 -19.97 -4.06
N GLY A 66 2.23 -18.79 -3.66
CA GLY A 66 0.82 -18.46 -3.85
C GLY A 66 0.44 -17.03 -3.48
N TRP A 67 -0.86 -16.74 -3.58
CA TRP A 67 -1.42 -15.43 -3.28
C TRP A 67 -1.14 -14.96 -1.85
N GLU A 68 -1.37 -15.82 -0.86
CA GLU A 68 -1.20 -15.50 0.56
C GLU A 68 0.24 -15.03 0.86
N GLN A 69 1.24 -15.73 0.32
CA GLN A 69 2.64 -15.37 0.53
C GLN A 69 3.01 -14.06 -0.17
N LEU A 70 2.53 -13.84 -1.42
CA LEU A 70 2.72 -12.58 -2.12
C LEU A 70 2.09 -11.41 -1.36
N GLU A 71 0.87 -11.57 -0.85
CA GLU A 71 0.16 -10.56 -0.07
C GLU A 71 0.95 -10.20 1.20
N GLN A 72 1.42 -11.20 1.94
CA GLN A 72 2.20 -11.01 3.15
C GLN A 72 3.51 -10.25 2.86
N GLU A 73 4.28 -10.68 1.86
CA GLU A 73 5.55 -10.03 1.49
C GLU A 73 5.34 -8.60 0.97
N PHE A 74 4.29 -8.38 0.17
CA PHE A 74 3.90 -7.06 -0.31
C PHE A 74 3.54 -6.13 0.85
N LEU A 75 2.71 -6.59 1.79
CA LEU A 75 2.35 -5.80 2.96
C LEU A 75 3.57 -5.57 3.85
N ASN A 76 4.43 -6.56 4.08
CA ASN A 76 5.66 -6.39 4.84
C ASN A 76 6.55 -5.31 4.23
N ARG A 77 6.76 -5.32 2.90
CA ARG A 77 7.58 -4.32 2.20
C ARG A 77 6.97 -2.92 2.27
N PHE A 78 5.72 -2.75 1.83
CA PHE A 78 5.15 -1.43 1.60
C PHE A 78 4.41 -0.86 2.81
N TYR A 79 3.91 -1.70 3.72
CA TYR A 79 3.29 -1.23 4.96
C TYR A 79 4.35 -0.83 5.99
N SER A 80 5.43 -1.61 6.13
CA SER A 80 6.53 -1.31 7.06
C SER A 80 7.27 -0.04 6.65
N THR A 81 7.57 0.12 5.35
CA THR A 81 8.18 1.35 4.81
C THR A 81 7.33 2.58 5.13
N ARG A 82 5.99 2.50 5.03
CA ARG A 82 5.13 3.64 5.38
C ARG A 82 5.13 3.97 6.87
N ARG A 83 5.20 2.98 7.77
CA ARG A 83 5.31 3.27 9.21
C ARG A 83 6.66 3.90 9.55
N THR A 84 7.75 3.42 8.95
CA THR A 84 9.08 4.00 9.15
C THR A 84 9.18 5.41 8.58
N VAL A 85 8.68 5.64 7.36
CA VAL A 85 8.61 6.98 6.76
C VAL A 85 7.75 7.90 7.61
N SER A 86 6.55 7.46 8.04
CA SER A 86 5.69 8.22 8.94
C SER A 86 6.39 8.57 10.25
N MET A 87 7.09 7.63 10.89
CA MET A 87 7.86 7.89 12.11
C MET A 87 9.01 8.88 11.87
N VAL A 88 9.73 8.76 10.75
CA VAL A 88 10.80 9.68 10.36
C VAL A 88 10.25 11.07 10.04
N GLU A 89 9.13 11.17 9.35
CA GLU A 89 8.44 12.45 9.06
C GLU A 89 7.92 13.08 10.36
N LEU A 90 7.35 12.31 11.28
CA LEU A 90 6.89 12.79 12.59
C LEU A 90 8.06 13.25 13.47
N THR A 91 9.14 12.48 13.55
CA THR A 91 10.33 12.86 14.34
C THR A 91 11.09 14.03 13.73
N ASN A 92 11.12 14.15 12.40
CA ASN A 92 11.62 15.35 11.73
C ASN A 92 10.69 16.55 11.94
N SER A 93 9.37 16.35 11.96
CA SER A 93 8.40 17.42 12.28
C SER A 93 8.57 17.93 13.71
N HIS A 94 8.93 17.06 14.66
CA HIS A 94 9.28 17.46 16.04
C HIS A 94 10.62 18.20 16.17
N LYS A 95 11.49 18.13 15.15
CA LYS A 95 12.76 18.86 15.13
C LYS A 95 12.66 20.28 14.57
N TRP A 96 11.48 20.71 14.11
CA TRP A 96 11.27 22.08 13.65
C TRP A 96 10.52 22.92 14.68
N LYS A 97 11.25 23.97 15.08
CA LYS A 97 10.88 25.15 15.86
C LYS A 97 10.91 24.99 17.37
N GLU A 98 11.73 25.86 17.96
CA GLU A 98 11.60 26.48 19.27
C GLU A 98 10.21 27.11 19.45
N GLU A 99 9.14 26.33 19.32
CA GLU A 99 7.81 26.77 19.73
C GLU A 99 7.81 26.77 21.27
N PRO A 100 7.56 27.92 21.91
CA PRO A 100 7.44 27.97 23.35
C PRO A 100 6.33 27.01 23.77
N ILE A 101 6.56 26.27 24.85
CA ILE A 101 5.68 25.20 25.38
C ILE A 101 4.21 25.62 25.48
N ILE A 102 3.94 26.93 25.58
CA ILE A 102 2.60 27.52 25.57
C ILE A 102 1.83 27.27 24.26
N ASP A 103 2.45 27.36 23.09
CA ASP A 103 1.80 27.08 21.81
C ASP A 103 1.45 25.59 21.68
N TYR A 104 2.35 24.71 22.15
CA TYR A 104 2.10 23.27 22.23
C TYR A 104 0.90 22.94 23.13
N ILE A 105 0.79 23.55 24.31
CA ILE A 105 -0.34 23.35 25.24
C ILE A 105 -1.65 23.86 24.63
N ASN A 106 -1.64 25.02 23.97
CA ASN A 106 -2.83 25.59 23.34
C ASN A 106 -3.31 24.76 22.13
N ARG A 107 -2.39 24.16 21.38
CA ARG A 107 -2.71 23.26 20.27
C ARG A 107 -3.29 21.94 20.74
N TRP A 108 -2.72 21.36 21.81
CA TRP A 108 -3.27 20.16 22.44
C TRP A 108 -4.66 20.38 23.04
N ARG A 109 -4.91 21.54 23.67
CA ARG A 109 -6.26 21.88 24.18
C ARG A 109 -7.28 22.06 23.06
N ASN A 110 -6.90 22.64 21.93
CA ASN A 110 -7.80 22.76 20.76
C ASN A 110 -8.07 21.42 20.06
N LEU A 111 -7.17 20.44 20.16
CA LEU A 111 -7.40 19.10 19.60
C LEU A 111 -8.35 18.23 20.45
N ASN A 112 -8.50 18.53 21.75
CA ASN A 112 -9.37 17.80 22.66
C ASN A 112 -10.71 18.49 22.97
N CYS A 113 -11.00 19.63 22.34
CA CYS A 113 -12.31 20.28 22.44
C CYS A 113 -12.90 20.47 21.04
N LYS A 114 -13.39 19.37 20.47
CA LYS A 114 -14.50 19.43 19.52
C LYS A 114 -15.34 18.17 19.72
N ASP A 115 -16.29 18.34 20.64
CA ASP A 115 -17.46 17.51 21.01
C ASP A 115 -17.35 15.98 20.93
#